data_AF-A0A412AWF7-F1
#
_entry.id   AF-A0A412AWF7-F1
#
_cell.length_a   1.000
_cell.length_b   1.000
_cell.length_c   1.000
_cell.angle_alpha   90.00
_cell.angle_beta   90.00
_cell.angle_gamma   90.00
#
_symmetry.space_group_name_H-M   'P 1'
#
loop_
_entity.id
_entity.type
_entity.pdbx_description
1 polymer ?
#
loop_
_entity_poly.entity_id
_entity_poly.type
_entity_poly.pdbx_seq_one_letter_code
_entity_poly.pdbx_strand_id
1 'polypeptide(L)'
;MADVFDSKKRSDIMSKVRSNNNKSTELALIKFFKENNITGWKRNYPVKGHPDFVFLDKKIAVFVDGCFWHGHDCRNTRPSDNAEYWQKKRERNIKHDKEVTAMFENRGWTVIRIWECELKKKNRNVLFDRLSTLIDSKGDILC
;
A
#
# COMPACT_ATOMS: atom_id res chain seq x y z
N MET A 1 0.63 -15.82 20.60
CA MET A 1 1.93 -15.39 21.19
C MET A 1 1.61 -14.18 22.04
N ALA A 2 1.83 -14.28 23.35
CA ALA A 2 1.45 -13.27 24.33
C ALA A 2 2.17 -11.93 24.08
N ASP A 3 1.52 -10.85 24.51
CA ASP A 3 1.96 -9.46 24.38
C ASP A 3 3.42 -9.24 24.82
N VAL A 4 4.41 -9.12 23.92
CA VAL A 4 5.83 -8.92 24.27
C VAL A 4 6.06 -7.54 24.93
N PHE A 5 5.11 -6.61 24.79
CA PHE A 5 5.21 -5.25 25.29
C PHE A 5 4.15 -4.96 26.36
N ASP A 6 4.58 -4.31 27.45
CA ASP A 6 3.70 -3.72 28.46
C ASP A 6 2.69 -2.75 27.81
N SER A 7 1.49 -2.63 28.40
CA SER A 7 0.36 -1.86 27.87
C SER A 7 0.73 -0.41 27.54
N LYS A 8 1.55 0.23 28.38
CA LYS A 8 2.02 1.61 28.19
C LYS A 8 2.96 1.71 27.00
N LYS A 9 3.87 0.74 26.86
CA LYS A 9 4.82 0.64 25.75
C LYS A 9 4.10 0.33 24.43
N ARG A 10 3.03 -0.48 24.46
CA ARG A 10 2.15 -0.75 23.32
C ARG A 10 1.40 0.51 22.88
N SER A 11 0.83 1.26 23.83
CA SER A 11 0.17 2.54 23.54
C SER A 11 1.13 3.56 22.91
N ASP A 12 2.37 3.65 23.39
CA ASP A 12 3.41 4.52 22.82
C ASP A 12 3.90 4.08 21.44
N ILE A 13 3.95 2.78 21.17
CA ILE A 13 4.26 2.27 19.82
C ILE A 13 3.10 2.58 18.88
N MET A 14 1.86 2.32 19.31
CA MET A 14 0.66 2.55 18.54
C MET A 14 0.42 4.04 18.24
N SER A 15 0.75 4.95 19.16
CA SER A 15 0.65 6.40 18.95
C SER A 15 1.65 6.93 17.91
N LYS A 16 2.76 6.20 17.70
CA LYS A 16 3.77 6.50 16.68
C LYS A 16 3.43 5.90 15.31
N VAL A 17 2.52 4.93 15.23
CA VAL A 17 2.04 4.40 13.95
C VAL A 17 1.05 5.38 13.35
N ARG A 18 1.50 6.12 12.34
CA ARG A 18 0.67 7.07 11.59
C ARG A 18 -0.11 6.36 10.49
N SER A 19 -1.37 6.73 10.30
CA SER A 19 -2.24 6.22 9.24
C SER A 19 -1.84 6.70 7.85
N ASN A 20 -1.18 7.86 7.75
CA ASN A 20 -0.62 8.43 6.53
C ASN A 20 0.84 8.85 6.78
N ASN A 21 1.65 8.92 5.72
CA ASN A 21 3.03 9.38 5.79
C ASN A 21 3.95 8.37 6.52
N ASN A 22 3.72 7.07 6.30
CA ASN A 22 4.59 6.03 6.85
C ASN A 22 5.90 6.06 6.04
N LYS A 23 6.80 6.94 6.48
CA LYS A 23 8.03 7.31 5.76
C LYS A 23 8.84 6.09 5.31
N SER A 24 8.77 4.97 6.02
CA SER A 24 9.51 3.74 5.67
C SER A 24 9.03 3.10 4.37
N THR A 25 7.72 3.03 4.11
CA THR A 25 7.16 2.39 2.91
C THR A 25 7.19 3.32 1.70
N GLU A 26 6.81 4.59 1.87
CA GLU A 26 6.82 5.57 0.79
C GLU A 26 8.24 5.85 0.28
N LEU A 27 9.22 6.06 1.17
CA LEU A 27 10.60 6.32 0.75
C LEU A 27 11.22 5.09 0.06
N ALA A 28 10.84 3.88 0.48
CA ALA A 28 11.30 2.66 -0.18
C ALA A 28 10.78 2.57 -1.62
N LEU A 29 9.51 2.92 -1.85
CA LEU A 29 8.93 2.93 -3.20
C LEU A 29 9.50 4.07 -4.05
N ILE A 30 9.73 5.26 -3.49
CA ILE A 30 10.41 6.36 -4.20
C ILE A 30 11.82 5.96 -4.62
N LYS A 31 12.57 5.34 -3.71
CA LYS A 31 13.91 4.83 -4.02
C LYS A 31 13.85 3.77 -5.11
N PHE A 32 12.87 2.86 -5.05
CA PHE A 32 12.63 1.86 -6.07
C PHE A 32 12.30 2.48 -7.44
N PHE A 33 11.41 3.48 -7.50
CA PHE A 33 11.10 4.17 -8.76
C PHE A 33 12.32 4.86 -9.35
N LYS A 34 13.14 5.52 -8.52
CA LYS A 34 14.40 6.15 -8.98
C LYS A 34 15.41 5.12 -9.50
N GLU A 35 15.60 4.02 -8.79
CA GLU A 35 16.52 2.93 -9.20
C GLU A 35 16.11 2.30 -10.54
N ASN A 36 14.82 2.29 -10.85
CA ASN A 36 14.27 1.68 -12.06
C ASN A 36 13.87 2.71 -13.14
N ASN A 37 14.27 3.97 -13.01
CA ASN A 37 13.93 5.07 -13.94
C ASN A 37 12.42 5.23 -14.21
N ILE A 38 11.57 4.85 -13.25
CA ILE A 38 10.12 5.04 -13.33
C ILE A 38 9.80 6.51 -12.99
N THR A 39 9.26 7.23 -13.97
CA THR A 39 8.93 8.66 -13.88
C THR A 39 7.43 8.89 -14.15
N GLY A 40 6.94 10.13 -14.03
CA GLY A 40 5.53 10.48 -14.28
C GLY A 40 4.60 10.32 -13.07
N TRP A 41 5.09 9.83 -11.94
CA TRP A 41 4.31 9.73 -10.70
C TRP A 41 4.28 11.07 -9.93
N LYS A 42 3.16 11.33 -9.25
CA LYS A 42 2.96 12.41 -8.29
C LYS A 42 2.54 11.86 -6.94
N ARG A 43 3.02 12.47 -5.86
CA ARG A 43 2.63 12.15 -4.49
C ARG A 43 1.63 13.16 -3.95
N ASN A 44 0.80 12.77 -2.99
CA ASN A 44 -0.15 13.65 -2.29
C ASN A 44 -1.08 14.41 -3.24
N TYR A 45 -1.43 13.79 -4.37
CA TYR A 45 -2.35 14.40 -5.30
C TYR A 45 -3.76 14.41 -4.68
N PRO A 46 -4.50 15.55 -4.71
CA PRO A 46 -5.75 15.72 -3.98
C PRO A 46 -6.91 14.98 -4.67
N VAL A 47 -6.85 13.65 -4.66
CA VAL A 47 -7.88 12.77 -5.20
C VAL A 47 -8.56 12.03 -4.06
N LYS A 48 -9.90 11.96 -4.15
CA LYS A 48 -10.73 11.20 -3.22
C LYS A 48 -10.21 9.76 -3.13
N GLY A 49 -10.02 9.25 -1.91
CA GLY A 49 -9.42 7.94 -1.66
C GLY A 49 -7.92 7.98 -1.35
N HIS A 50 -7.26 9.14 -1.49
CA HIS A 50 -5.89 9.39 -1.02
C HIS A 50 -4.85 8.32 -1.41
N PRO A 51 -4.64 8.08 -2.72
CA PRO A 51 -3.56 7.21 -3.18
C PRO A 51 -2.19 7.78 -2.79
N ASP A 52 -1.25 6.90 -2.47
CA ASP A 52 0.13 7.29 -2.14
C ASP A 52 0.81 7.92 -3.34
N PHE A 53 0.67 7.29 -4.52
CA PHE A 53 1.23 7.77 -5.78
C PHE A 53 0.20 7.70 -6.90
N VAL A 54 0.28 8.64 -7.83
CA VAL A 54 -0.57 8.63 -9.04
C VAL A 54 0.26 8.89 -10.28
N PHE A 55 -0.01 8.16 -11.36
CA PHE A 55 0.47 8.45 -12.71
C PHE A 55 -0.71 9.07 -13.47
N LEU A 56 -0.70 10.40 -13.62
CA LEU A 56 -1.84 11.13 -14.18
C LEU A 56 -2.05 10.86 -15.67
N ASP A 57 -0.94 10.74 -16.40
CA ASP A 57 -0.87 10.41 -17.82
C ASP A 57 -1.49 9.04 -18.11
N LYS A 58 -1.19 8.04 -17.28
CA LYS A 58 -1.66 6.65 -17.45
C LYS A 58 -2.96 6.34 -16.71
N LYS A 59 -3.50 7.31 -15.95
CA LYS A 59 -4.61 7.12 -15.00
C LYS A 59 -4.37 5.94 -14.06
N ILE A 60 -3.18 5.83 -13.49
CA ILE A 60 -2.83 4.76 -12.54
C ILE A 60 -2.78 5.35 -11.12
N ALA A 61 -3.46 4.72 -10.18
CA ALA A 61 -3.39 5.04 -8.76
C ALA A 61 -2.69 3.90 -8.02
N VAL A 62 -1.63 4.22 -7.29
CA VAL A 62 -0.82 3.27 -6.52
C VAL A 62 -1.05 3.48 -5.03
N PHE A 63 -1.37 2.39 -4.34
CA PHE A 63 -1.58 2.32 -2.91
C PHE A 63 -0.53 1.39 -2.29
N VAL A 64 0.02 1.78 -1.14
CA VAL A 64 1.02 1.01 -0.41
C VAL A 64 0.43 0.48 0.89
N ASP A 65 0.00 -0.77 0.87
CA ASP A 65 -0.72 -1.40 1.97
C ASP A 65 0.24 -2.05 2.98
N GLY A 66 0.07 -1.68 4.25
CA GLY A 66 0.77 -2.35 5.34
C GLY A 66 0.22 -3.76 5.59
N CYS A 67 1.05 -4.79 5.47
CA CYS A 67 0.60 -6.19 5.59
C CYS A 67 -0.16 -6.48 6.90
N PHE A 68 0.26 -5.85 8.00
CA PHE A 68 -0.38 -5.98 9.31
C PHE A 68 -1.82 -5.44 9.34
N TRP A 69 -2.04 -4.27 8.71
CA TRP A 69 -3.30 -3.52 8.80
C TRP A 69 -4.36 -4.00 7.82
N HIS A 70 -3.92 -4.52 6.68
CA HIS A 70 -4.79 -4.95 5.57
C HIS A 70 -4.87 -6.48 5.45
N GLY A 71 -4.24 -7.22 6.39
CA GLY A 71 -4.46 -8.66 6.56
C GLY A 71 -3.71 -9.56 5.59
N HIS A 72 -2.58 -9.12 5.05
CA HIS A 72 -1.77 -9.96 4.17
C HIS A 72 -1.00 -11.02 4.97
N ASP A 73 -1.22 -12.30 4.62
CA ASP A 73 -0.77 -13.47 5.37
C ASP A 73 0.76 -13.74 5.28
N CYS A 74 1.53 -12.80 4.72
CA CYS A 74 2.99 -12.93 4.55
C CYS A 74 3.81 -12.91 5.86
N ARG A 75 3.19 -12.53 6.98
CA ARG A 75 3.78 -12.55 8.31
C ARG A 75 2.70 -13.05 9.27
N ASN A 76 3.09 -13.89 10.23
CA ASN A 76 2.21 -14.39 11.29
C ASN A 76 1.91 -13.27 12.32
N THR A 77 1.25 -12.21 11.86
CA THR A 77 1.01 -10.96 12.59
C THR A 77 -0.40 -10.89 13.16
N ARG A 78 -0.95 -12.04 13.58
CA ARG A 78 -2.24 -12.07 14.27
C ARG A 78 -1.97 -11.96 15.77
N PRO A 79 -2.07 -10.77 16.39
CA PRO A 79 -2.00 -10.67 17.84
C PRO A 79 -3.11 -11.54 18.45
N SER A 80 -2.74 -12.37 19.43
CA SER A 80 -3.72 -13.14 20.21
C SER A 80 -4.54 -12.23 21.11
N ASP A 81 -3.96 -11.11 21.54
CA ASP A 81 -4.63 -10.10 22.35
C ASP A 81 -5.60 -9.28 21.50
N ASN A 82 -6.84 -9.10 21.98
CA ASN A 82 -7.91 -8.36 21.30
C ASN A 82 -8.23 -8.88 19.89
N ALA A 83 -8.14 -10.20 19.68
CA ALA A 83 -8.30 -10.84 18.36
C ALA A 83 -9.58 -10.41 17.62
N GLU A 84 -10.71 -10.31 18.32
CA GLU A 84 -12.00 -9.90 17.73
C GLU A 84 -11.98 -8.44 17.25
N TYR A 85 -11.41 -7.52 18.04
CA TYR A 85 -11.24 -6.12 17.64
C TYR A 85 -10.38 -6.03 16.37
N TRP A 86 -9.27 -6.78 16.33
CA TRP A 86 -8.37 -6.79 15.18
C TRP A 86 -9.00 -7.44 13.95
N GLN A 87 -9.81 -8.48 14.11
CA GLN A 87 -10.59 -9.08 13.02
C GLN A 87 -11.56 -8.05 12.42
N LYS A 88 -12.43 -7.45 13.24
CA LYS A 88 -13.39 -6.43 12.81
C LYS A 88 -12.70 -5.22 12.14
N LYS A 89 -11.55 -4.78 12.67
CA LYS A 89 -10.78 -3.68 12.09
C LYS A 89 -10.22 -4.03 10.71
N ARG A 90 -9.68 -5.23 10.53
CA ARG A 90 -9.18 -5.69 9.22
C ARG A 90 -10.32 -5.84 8.21
N GLU A 91 -11.44 -6.42 8.60
CA GLU A 91 -12.61 -6.54 7.73
C GLU A 91 -13.11 -5.18 7.23
N ARG A 92 -13.15 -4.19 8.13
CA ARG A 92 -13.47 -2.80 7.76
C ARG A 92 -12.47 -2.22 6.77
N ASN A 93 -11.17 -2.43 6.99
CA ASN A 93 -10.12 -1.96 6.09
C ASN A 93 -10.25 -2.62 4.72
N ILE A 94 -10.42 -3.95 4.64
CA ILE A 94 -10.60 -4.68 3.38
C ILE A 94 -11.86 -4.19 2.63
N LYS A 95 -12.95 -3.94 3.35
CA LYS A 95 -14.17 -3.39 2.75
C LYS A 95 -13.92 -1.99 2.18
N HIS A 96 -13.30 -1.11 2.95
CA HIS A 96 -12.93 0.22 2.51
C HIS A 96 -12.00 0.18 1.30
N ASP A 97 -11.03 -0.74 1.29
CA ASP A 97 -10.08 -0.90 0.19
C ASP A 97 -10.79 -1.26 -1.11
N LYS A 98 -11.77 -2.17 -1.06
CA LYS A 98 -12.61 -2.56 -2.20
C LYS A 98 -13.45 -1.38 -2.70
N GLU A 99 -14.04 -0.60 -1.79
CA GLU A 99 -14.83 0.59 -2.14
C GLU A 99 -13.97 1.66 -2.83
N VAL A 100 -12.76 1.91 -2.33
CA VAL A 100 -11.81 2.82 -2.95
C VAL A 100 -11.39 2.31 -4.32
N THR A 101 -11.02 1.03 -4.45
CA THR A 101 -10.65 0.43 -5.73
C THR A 101 -11.77 0.59 -6.75
N ALA A 102 -13.01 0.21 -6.41
CA ALA A 102 -14.16 0.32 -7.30
C ALA A 102 -14.43 1.78 -7.70
N MET A 103 -14.27 2.74 -6.79
CA MET A 103 -14.42 4.16 -7.09
C MET A 103 -13.40 4.65 -8.13
N PHE A 104 -12.15 4.20 -8.05
CA PHE A 104 -11.11 4.55 -9.02
C PHE A 104 -11.38 3.87 -10.38
N GLU A 105 -11.69 2.58 -10.38
CA GLU A 105 -11.99 1.82 -11.61
C GLU A 105 -13.20 2.41 -12.35
N ASN A 106 -14.27 2.78 -11.64
CA ASN A 106 -15.43 3.47 -12.22
C ASN A 106 -15.10 4.83 -12.84
N ARG A 107 -13.97 5.44 -12.47
CA ARG A 107 -13.46 6.70 -13.06
C ARG A 107 -12.46 6.45 -14.18
N GLY A 108 -12.28 5.20 -14.60
CA GLY A 108 -11.32 4.79 -15.63
C GLY A 108 -9.88 4.75 -15.15
N TRP A 109 -9.64 4.68 -13.84
CA TRP A 109 -8.30 4.54 -13.28
C TRP A 109 -7.95 3.06 -13.07
N THR A 110 -6.68 2.74 -13.24
CA THR A 110 -6.14 1.44 -12.87
C THR A 110 -5.56 1.52 -11.46
N VAL A 111 -6.00 0.63 -10.57
CA VAL A 111 -5.57 0.62 -9.17
C VAL A 111 -4.51 -0.44 -8.98
N ILE A 112 -3.34 -0.04 -8.49
CA ILE A 112 -2.25 -0.94 -8.15
C ILE A 112 -2.04 -0.89 -6.64
N ARG A 113 -2.29 -2.01 -5.97
CA ARG A 113 -1.98 -2.20 -4.55
C ARG A 113 -0.67 -2.96 -4.40
N ILE A 114 0.27 -2.34 -3.71
CA ILE A 114 1.60 -2.87 -3.39
C ILE A 114 1.65 -3.12 -1.89
N TRP A 115 1.99 -4.34 -1.51
CA TRP A 115 2.14 -4.69 -0.11
C TRP A 115 3.53 -4.30 0.41
N GLU A 116 3.62 -3.85 1.67
CA GLU A 116 4.90 -3.54 2.32
C GLU A 116 5.93 -4.68 2.17
N CYS A 117 5.50 -5.94 2.22
CA CYS A 117 6.40 -7.08 2.06
C CYS A 117 6.97 -7.23 0.64
N GLU A 118 6.28 -6.73 -0.39
CA GLU A 118 6.77 -6.72 -1.78
C GLU A 118 7.89 -5.69 -1.96
N LEU A 119 7.89 -4.61 -1.17
CA LEU A 119 8.95 -3.58 -1.18
C LEU A 119 10.29 -4.07 -0.57
N LYS A 120 10.29 -5.22 0.10
CA LYS A 120 11.51 -5.80 0.65
C LYS A 120 12.45 -6.23 -0.47
N LYS A 121 13.76 -6.04 -0.25
CA LYS A 121 14.83 -6.36 -1.22
C LYS A 121 14.63 -7.69 -1.96
N LYS A 122 14.23 -8.75 -1.24
CA LYS A 122 14.02 -10.10 -1.80
C LYS A 122 12.92 -10.18 -2.87
N ASN A 123 11.92 -9.31 -2.83
CA ASN A 123 10.75 -9.35 -3.72
C ASN A 123 10.75 -8.22 -4.74
N ARG A 124 11.80 -7.38 -4.77
CA ARG A 124 11.85 -6.20 -5.63
C ARG A 124 11.78 -6.53 -7.12
N ASN A 125 12.40 -7.63 -7.55
CA ASN A 125 12.39 -8.03 -8.96
C ASN A 125 10.96 -8.40 -9.42
N VAL A 126 10.25 -9.19 -8.60
CA VAL A 126 8.85 -9.56 -8.88
C VAL A 126 7.94 -8.32 -8.92
N LEU A 127 8.16 -7.39 -7.99
CA LEU A 127 7.44 -6.13 -7.97
C LEU A 127 7.74 -5.29 -9.23
N PHE A 128 8.99 -5.29 -9.68
CA PHE A 128 9.40 -4.61 -10.90
C PHE A 128 8.69 -5.18 -12.12
N ASP A 129 8.74 -6.49 -12.34
CA ASP A 129 8.11 -7.14 -13.49
C ASP A 129 6.60 -6.90 -13.55
N ARG A 130 5.95 -6.89 -12.38
CA ARG A 130 4.53 -6.57 -12.26
C ARG A 130 4.24 -5.11 -12.59
N LEU A 131 5.06 -4.18 -12.09
CA LEU A 131 4.87 -2.75 -12.34
C LEU A 131 5.20 -2.36 -13.78
N SER A 132 6.27 -2.88 -14.36
CA SER A 132 6.63 -2.62 -15.76
C SER A 132 5.50 -3.05 -16.69
N THR A 133 5.01 -4.28 -16.55
CA THR A 133 3.89 -4.80 -17.35
C THR A 133 2.64 -3.90 -17.26
N LEU A 134 2.29 -3.42 -16.06
CA LEU A 134 1.10 -2.58 -15.85
C LEU A 134 1.27 -1.14 -16.33
N ILE A 135 2.50 -0.60 -16.23
CA ILE A 135 2.84 0.74 -16.66
C ILE A 135 3.00 0.80 -18.18
N ASP A 136 3.51 -0.27 -18.81
CA ASP A 136 3.74 -0.35 -20.26
C ASP A 136 2.48 -0.72 -21.03
N SER A 137 1.63 -1.62 -20.51
CA SER A 137 0.32 -1.95 -21.13
C SER A 137 -0.64 -0.76 -21.25
N LYS A 138 -0.40 0.32 -20.51
CA LYS A 138 -1.12 1.61 -20.62
C LYS A 138 -0.35 2.67 -21.41
N GLY A 139 0.90 2.39 -21.79
CA GLY A 139 1.78 3.23 -22.60
C GLY A 139 1.56 3.10 -24.12
N ASP A 140 0.92 2.02 -24.57
CA ASP A 140 0.71 1.75 -26.01
C ASP A 140 -0.58 2.36 -26.61
N ILE A 141 -1.16 3.40 -25.99
CA ILE A 141 -2.35 4.10 -26.54
C ILE A 141 -1.99 5.54 -27.00
N LEU A 142 -0.78 5.75 -27.48
CA LEU A 142 -0.40 6.94 -28.24
C LEU A 142 0.40 6.56 -29.49
N CYS A 143 -0.32 6.01 -30.47
CA CYS A 143 -0.01 6.14 -31.89
C CYS A 143 -1.25 6.72 -32.57
#